data_AF-A0A1T4LM27-F1
#
_entry.id   AF-A0A1T4LM27-F1
#
_cell.length_a   1.000
_cell.length_b   1.000
_cell.length_c   1.000
_cell.angle_alpha   90.00
_cell.angle_beta   90.00
_cell.angle_gamma   90.00
#
_symmetry.space_group_name_H-M   'P 1'
#
loop_
_entity.id
_entity.type
_entity.pdbx_description
1 polymer ?
#
loop_
_entity_poly.entity_id
_entity_poly.type
_entity_poly.pdbx_seq_one_letter_code
_entity_poly.pdbx_strand_id
1 'polypeptide(L)'
;MKRTFVLSVCLIFSLTARLQVNALDYTEISNFLADSFFSTYGSNEGTTSFRSLLIPIGGRAESLGSSYTGLSDDVSYIDYNPAASSINKESEIALFHNAWIADSAIETIAGTTRFGNLGIGGKVSCFYVPFSEYDSFGTKLTGSYYSETTAVLNVSYNFNAGYTFKGLAAGLNVKAAWRSIPDYCDNDTGEIISGSGLEQSALGLMADAGIMMQFNIGKFYISRDPNVRIGLSVSNLGAAITGFKSDDGIRLDDALPSSIGIGISYKCIRPLTMLLEFRQPFDLTDISSYQMFSAGTGAELQITDFFSVLTGFQLKGGNPRISLGSEFEFFKMRMNVNYTLDLTSSLNPVNHISLSAKLLLGDRGREEKQRQVDRLYNEGVACFAKRDFEKAIEYWEEALKIDRHFDPAKTGIKNARQYAQMLEEYSF
;
A
#
# COMPACT_ATOMS: atom_id res chain seq x y z
N MET A 1 42.42 6.60 2.10
CA MET A 1 42.56 6.18 0.69
C MET A 1 41.30 5.57 0.06
N LYS A 2 40.41 4.86 0.80
CA LYS A 2 39.18 4.26 0.20
C LYS A 2 38.04 5.26 -0.09
N ARG A 3 37.91 6.36 0.68
CA ARG A 3 36.86 7.38 0.47
C ARG A 3 37.10 8.30 -0.73
N THR A 4 38.37 8.58 -1.05
CA THR A 4 38.75 9.41 -2.21
C THR A 4 38.58 8.67 -3.53
N PHE A 5 38.74 7.34 -3.56
CA PHE A 5 38.57 6.55 -4.78
C PHE A 5 37.10 6.49 -5.25
N VAL A 6 36.13 6.37 -4.33
CA VAL A 6 34.70 6.36 -4.68
C VAL A 6 34.25 7.73 -5.23
N LEU A 7 34.73 8.81 -4.62
CA LEU A 7 34.47 10.18 -5.11
C LEU A 7 35.09 10.41 -6.50
N SER A 8 36.29 9.91 -6.74
CA SER A 8 36.92 10.00 -8.07
C SER A 8 36.19 9.18 -9.12
N VAL A 9 35.64 8.00 -8.79
CA VAL A 9 34.86 7.19 -9.73
C VAL A 9 33.52 7.85 -10.07
N CYS A 10 32.82 8.44 -9.09
CA CYS A 10 31.59 9.20 -9.36
C CYS A 10 31.85 10.49 -10.16
N LEU A 11 32.97 11.18 -9.92
CA LEU A 11 33.35 12.38 -10.67
C LEU A 11 33.80 12.06 -12.10
N ILE A 12 34.47 10.92 -12.31
CA ILE A 12 34.85 10.47 -13.65
C ILE A 12 33.60 10.04 -14.43
N PHE A 13 32.64 9.35 -13.80
CA PHE A 13 31.38 8.98 -14.45
C PHE A 13 30.53 10.20 -14.84
N SER A 14 30.55 11.28 -14.04
CA SER A 14 29.86 12.53 -14.38
C SER A 14 30.58 13.37 -15.44
N LEU A 15 31.90 13.25 -15.58
CA LEU A 15 32.66 13.96 -16.61
C LEU A 15 32.74 13.23 -17.97
N THR A 16 32.54 11.90 -18.01
CA THR A 16 32.60 11.13 -19.27
C THR A 16 31.24 10.81 -19.89
N ALA A 17 30.13 11.02 -19.19
CA ALA A 17 28.79 10.84 -19.75
C ALA A 17 28.34 12.07 -20.55
N ARG A 18 29.02 12.36 -21.67
CA ARG A 18 28.39 13.11 -22.77
C ARG A 18 27.47 12.16 -23.54
N LEU A 19 26.39 11.73 -22.88
CA LEU A 19 25.25 11.18 -23.60
C LEU A 19 24.64 12.35 -24.37
N GLN A 20 24.67 12.28 -25.71
CA GLN A 20 23.77 13.10 -26.52
C GLN A 20 22.36 12.76 -26.04
N VAL A 21 21.75 13.67 -25.29
CA VAL A 21 20.34 13.60 -24.93
C VAL A 21 19.58 13.91 -26.22
N ASN A 22 19.45 12.91 -27.09
CA ASN A 22 18.40 12.94 -28.10
C ASN A 22 17.08 13.08 -27.32
N ALA A 23 16.17 13.94 -27.79
CA ALA A 23 14.82 13.97 -27.24
C ALA A 23 14.27 12.54 -27.34
N LEU A 24 14.08 11.90 -26.19
CA LEU A 24 13.48 10.57 -26.09
C LEU A 24 12.00 10.76 -26.44
N ASP A 25 11.67 10.56 -27.72
CA ASP A 25 10.30 10.51 -28.18
C ASP A 25 9.70 9.16 -27.81
N TYR A 26 8.73 9.17 -26.88
CA TYR A 26 8.03 7.96 -26.43
C TYR A 26 6.99 7.49 -27.42
N THR A 27 6.72 8.22 -28.51
CA THR A 27 5.63 7.90 -29.44
C THR A 27 5.72 6.44 -29.94
N GLU A 28 6.91 5.93 -30.24
CA GLU A 28 7.08 4.53 -30.65
C GLU A 28 6.78 3.53 -29.52
N ILE A 29 7.22 3.83 -28.29
CA ILE A 29 6.98 2.98 -27.11
C ILE A 29 5.50 3.01 -26.73
N SER A 30 4.87 4.18 -26.72
CA SER A 30 3.44 4.34 -26.41
C SER A 30 2.58 3.65 -27.47
N ASN A 31 2.93 3.78 -28.76
CA ASN A 31 2.23 3.08 -29.84
C ASN A 31 2.41 1.56 -29.71
N PHE A 32 3.63 1.08 -29.45
CA PHE A 32 3.87 -0.35 -29.22
C PHE A 32 3.07 -0.88 -28.03
N LEU A 33 3.04 -0.16 -26.91
CA LEU A 33 2.25 -0.53 -25.73
C LEU A 33 0.76 -0.51 -26.03
N ALA A 34 0.26 0.53 -26.69
CA ALA A 34 -1.15 0.64 -27.07
C ALA A 34 -1.56 -0.51 -27.99
N ASP A 35 -0.78 -0.80 -29.03
CA ASP A 35 -1.06 -1.90 -29.98
C ASP A 35 -1.01 -3.27 -29.30
N SER A 36 -0.04 -3.48 -28.40
CA SER A 36 0.14 -4.76 -27.70
C SER A 36 -0.99 -5.07 -26.72
N PHE A 37 -1.60 -4.03 -26.13
CA PHE A 37 -2.60 -4.16 -25.07
C PHE A 37 -4.00 -3.63 -25.47
N PHE A 38 -4.22 -3.26 -26.73
CA PHE A 38 -5.52 -2.77 -27.21
C PHE A 38 -6.67 -3.77 -26.95
N SER A 39 -6.38 -5.07 -27.07
CA SER A 39 -7.37 -6.14 -26.84
C SER A 39 -7.85 -6.26 -25.39
N THR A 40 -7.16 -5.61 -24.45
CA THR A 40 -7.54 -5.60 -23.03
C THR A 40 -8.37 -4.38 -22.64
N TYR A 41 -8.84 -3.57 -23.58
CA TYR A 41 -9.76 -2.47 -23.32
C TYR A 41 -11.19 -2.95 -23.02
N GLY A 42 -11.79 -2.50 -21.91
CA GLY A 42 -13.18 -2.80 -21.54
C GLY A 42 -14.18 -1.75 -22.01
N SER A 43 -15.40 -2.17 -22.37
CA SER A 43 -16.47 -1.26 -22.84
C SER A 43 -17.00 -0.29 -21.79
N ASN A 44 -16.87 -0.65 -20.51
CA ASN A 44 -17.37 0.12 -19.36
C ASN A 44 -16.23 0.84 -18.61
N GLU A 45 -15.07 1.01 -19.25
CA GLU A 45 -14.00 1.80 -18.65
C GLU A 45 -14.39 3.28 -18.58
N GLY A 46 -14.07 3.93 -17.45
CA GLY A 46 -14.32 5.35 -17.25
C GLY A 46 -15.74 5.72 -16.82
N THR A 47 -16.65 4.77 -16.55
CA THR A 47 -18.04 5.08 -16.13
C THR A 47 -18.21 5.34 -14.64
N THR A 48 -17.11 5.48 -13.87
CA THR A 48 -17.14 5.66 -12.41
C THR A 48 -16.86 7.11 -12.02
N SER A 49 -17.49 7.54 -10.91
CA SER A 49 -17.17 8.80 -10.22
C SER A 49 -15.92 8.66 -9.36
N PHE A 50 -15.44 9.77 -8.77
CA PHE A 50 -14.29 9.80 -7.86
C PHE A 50 -13.05 9.05 -8.37
N ARG A 51 -12.60 9.40 -9.58
CA ARG A 51 -11.49 8.69 -10.24
C ARG A 51 -10.16 8.88 -9.51
N SER A 52 -10.04 9.86 -8.61
CA SER A 52 -8.86 9.97 -7.74
C SER A 52 -8.65 8.74 -6.86
N LEU A 53 -9.69 7.94 -6.58
CA LEU A 53 -9.57 6.68 -5.84
C LEU A 53 -8.84 5.58 -6.63
N LEU A 54 -8.69 5.74 -7.94
CA LEU A 54 -7.96 4.84 -8.82
C LEU A 54 -6.48 5.22 -8.98
N ILE A 55 -6.11 6.42 -8.50
CA ILE A 55 -4.78 7.00 -8.58
C ILE A 55 -3.99 6.52 -7.36
N PRO A 56 -2.86 5.79 -7.52
CA PRO A 56 -2.01 5.47 -6.38
C PRO A 56 -1.53 6.75 -5.68
N ILE A 57 -1.53 6.74 -4.34
CA ILE A 57 -0.98 7.85 -3.54
C ILE A 57 0.54 8.01 -3.72
N GLY A 58 1.20 7.03 -4.35
CA GLY A 58 2.62 7.03 -4.64
C GLY A 58 3.47 6.18 -3.71
N GLY A 59 4.79 6.39 -3.78
CA GLY A 59 5.74 5.74 -2.91
C GLY A 59 5.96 4.26 -3.23
N ARG A 60 6.17 3.46 -2.17
CA ARG A 60 6.53 2.04 -2.26
C ARG A 60 5.50 1.19 -3.01
N ALA A 61 4.21 1.39 -2.73
CA ALA A 61 3.14 0.62 -3.38
C ALA A 61 3.10 0.87 -4.89
N GLU A 62 3.29 2.12 -5.31
CA GLU A 62 3.36 2.44 -6.74
C GLU A 62 4.61 1.84 -7.40
N SER A 63 5.77 1.90 -6.73
CA SER A 63 7.02 1.29 -7.20
C SER A 63 6.90 -0.21 -7.48
N LEU A 64 5.98 -0.87 -6.80
CA LEU A 64 5.69 -2.31 -6.91
C LEU A 64 4.51 -2.59 -7.85
N GLY A 65 4.21 -1.67 -8.78
CA GLY A 65 3.15 -1.84 -9.77
C GLY A 65 1.77 -1.92 -9.13
N SER A 66 1.57 -1.21 -8.00
CA SER A 66 0.34 -1.26 -7.21
C SER A 66 -0.08 -2.68 -6.78
N SER A 67 0.84 -3.65 -6.80
CA SER A 67 0.61 -5.03 -6.35
C SER A 67 0.89 -5.13 -4.86
N TYR A 68 -0.06 -4.69 -4.06
CA TYR A 68 0.15 -4.39 -2.64
C TYR A 68 -0.86 -5.01 -1.68
N THR A 69 -2.00 -5.54 -2.16
CA THR A 69 -3.05 -6.16 -1.32
C THR A 69 -2.51 -7.33 -0.47
N GLY A 70 -1.54 -8.08 -1.01
CA GLY A 70 -0.89 -9.19 -0.31
C GLY A 70 0.39 -8.83 0.46
N LEU A 71 0.97 -7.64 0.26
CA LEU A 71 2.17 -7.20 0.98
C LEU A 71 1.79 -6.29 2.15
N SER A 72 1.22 -5.13 1.81
CA SER A 72 0.65 -4.13 2.72
C SER A 72 1.48 -3.95 4.00
N ASP A 73 2.80 -3.76 3.89
CA ASP A 73 3.70 -3.77 5.04
C ASP A 73 4.08 -2.37 5.56
N ASP A 74 3.43 -1.33 5.03
CA ASP A 74 3.49 0.06 5.47
C ASP A 74 2.12 0.74 5.32
N VAL A 75 2.02 2.02 5.69
CA VAL A 75 0.80 2.84 5.76
C VAL A 75 0.06 2.96 4.44
N SER A 76 0.71 2.68 3.31
CA SER A 76 0.02 2.59 2.03
C SER A 76 -1.05 1.49 2.02
N TYR A 77 -1.02 0.53 2.96
CA TYR A 77 -2.07 -0.49 3.14
C TYR A 77 -3.49 0.10 3.17
N ILE A 78 -3.66 1.37 3.60
CA ILE A 78 -4.96 2.01 3.72
C ILE A 78 -5.71 2.00 2.39
N ASP A 79 -5.01 2.02 1.24
CA ASP A 79 -5.63 1.96 -0.09
C ASP A 79 -5.77 0.56 -0.67
N TYR A 80 -5.11 -0.45 -0.09
CA TYR A 80 -5.00 -1.77 -0.70
C TYR A 80 -5.58 -2.90 0.16
N ASN A 81 -5.29 -2.95 1.45
CA ASN A 81 -5.83 -3.95 2.36
C ASN A 81 -5.93 -3.43 3.80
N PRO A 82 -7.15 -3.10 4.29
CA PRO A 82 -7.34 -2.53 5.61
C PRO A 82 -6.96 -3.47 6.77
N ALA A 83 -6.81 -4.78 6.54
CA ALA A 83 -6.40 -5.73 7.57
C ALA A 83 -4.97 -5.50 8.10
N ALA A 84 -4.13 -4.81 7.32
CA ALA A 84 -2.70 -4.82 7.57
C ALA A 84 -2.25 -4.00 8.79
N SER A 85 -3.06 -3.04 9.26
CA SER A 85 -2.66 -2.20 10.40
C SER A 85 -2.38 -2.99 11.69
N SER A 86 -3.03 -4.14 11.85
CA SER A 86 -2.85 -5.06 12.99
C SER A 86 -1.65 -5.98 12.87
N ILE A 87 -0.93 -5.94 11.73
CA ILE A 87 0.25 -6.77 11.47
C ILE A 87 1.49 -5.95 11.13
N ASN A 88 1.35 -4.66 10.81
CA ASN A 88 2.48 -3.75 10.59
C ASN A 88 3.45 -3.77 11.78
N LYS A 89 4.74 -3.69 11.45
CA LYS A 89 5.82 -3.80 12.42
C LYS A 89 6.01 -2.49 13.19
N GLU A 90 6.04 -1.39 12.45
CA GLU A 90 6.31 -0.06 12.96
C GLU A 90 5.03 0.79 12.96
N SER A 91 4.96 1.73 13.90
CA SER A 91 4.03 2.85 13.79
C SER A 91 4.70 3.93 12.94
N GLU A 92 3.94 4.62 12.10
CA GLU A 92 4.52 5.58 11.16
C GLU A 92 3.57 6.72 10.83
N ILE A 93 4.16 7.84 10.42
CA ILE A 93 3.50 8.98 9.79
C ILE A 93 4.18 9.19 8.45
N ALA A 94 3.41 9.40 7.40
CA ALA A 94 3.92 9.52 6.06
C ALA A 94 3.33 10.71 5.31
N LEU A 95 4.18 11.31 4.48
CA LEU A 95 3.80 12.27 3.47
C LEU A 95 4.09 11.68 2.10
N PHE A 96 3.18 11.87 1.16
CA PHE A 96 3.32 11.46 -0.23
C PHE A 96 3.01 12.64 -1.13
N HIS A 97 3.84 12.81 -2.15
CA HIS A 97 3.63 13.70 -3.28
C HIS A 97 3.73 12.85 -4.54
N ASN A 98 2.66 12.75 -5.31
CA ASN A 98 2.67 12.03 -6.58
C ASN A 98 2.23 12.97 -7.70
N ALA A 99 3.20 13.39 -8.52
CA ALA A 99 2.99 14.22 -9.69
C ALA A 99 2.57 13.35 -10.87
N TRP A 100 1.39 13.61 -11.41
CA TRP A 100 0.81 12.90 -12.54
C TRP A 100 0.85 13.80 -13.79
N ILE A 101 -0.18 13.79 -14.63
CA ILE A 101 -0.20 14.39 -15.97
C ILE A 101 -0.75 15.81 -15.91
N ALA A 102 -0.37 16.66 -16.86
CA ALA A 102 -0.93 18.01 -17.01
C ALA A 102 -0.89 18.82 -15.69
N ASP A 103 0.25 18.80 -15.00
CA ASP A 103 0.48 19.47 -13.71
C ASP A 103 -0.48 19.04 -12.58
N SER A 104 -1.20 17.93 -12.74
CA SER A 104 -2.00 17.33 -11.68
C SER A 104 -1.12 16.58 -10.69
N ALA A 105 -1.55 16.59 -9.43
CA ALA A 105 -0.86 15.86 -8.38
C ALA A 105 -1.84 15.37 -7.31
N ILE A 106 -1.41 14.34 -6.57
CA ILE A 106 -2.06 13.92 -5.34
C ILE A 106 -1.09 14.12 -4.17
N GLU A 107 -1.56 14.86 -3.16
CA GLU A 107 -0.87 15.09 -1.91
C GLU A 107 -1.54 14.25 -0.83
N THR A 108 -0.77 13.50 -0.05
CA THR A 108 -1.32 12.64 1.01
C THR A 108 -0.54 12.76 2.30
N ILE A 109 -1.26 12.88 3.41
CA ILE A 109 -0.76 12.64 4.75
C ILE A 109 -1.45 11.40 5.32
N ALA A 110 -0.67 10.47 5.87
CA ALA A 110 -1.19 9.25 6.45
C ALA A 110 -0.47 8.88 7.74
N GLY A 111 -1.14 8.13 8.60
CA GLY A 111 -0.54 7.62 9.83
C GLY A 111 -1.16 6.31 10.27
N THR A 112 -0.37 5.46 10.90
CA THR A 112 -0.83 4.18 11.45
C THR A 112 -0.07 3.82 12.72
N THR A 113 -0.76 3.14 13.63
CA THR A 113 -0.19 2.62 14.86
C THR A 113 -0.85 1.31 15.23
N ARG A 114 -0.09 0.48 15.93
CA ARG A 114 -0.53 -0.83 16.38
C ARG A 114 -0.38 -0.97 17.89
N PHE A 115 -1.37 -1.58 18.53
CA PHE A 115 -1.45 -1.90 19.94
C PHE A 115 -1.67 -3.42 20.12
N GLY A 116 -0.57 -4.18 20.22
CA GLY A 116 -0.65 -5.64 20.29
C GLY A 116 -1.24 -6.22 19.01
N ASN A 117 -2.48 -6.71 19.06
CA ASN A 117 -3.20 -7.25 17.90
C ASN A 117 -4.21 -6.27 17.29
N LEU A 118 -4.42 -5.09 17.88
CA LEU A 118 -5.28 -4.04 17.34
C LEU A 118 -4.44 -3.06 16.50
N GLY A 119 -4.86 -2.80 15.27
CA GLY A 119 -4.29 -1.76 14.41
C GLY A 119 -5.29 -0.64 14.18
N ILE A 120 -4.80 0.60 14.13
CA ILE A 120 -5.59 1.76 13.73
C ILE A 120 -4.75 2.63 12.80
N GLY A 121 -5.41 3.38 11.94
CA GLY A 121 -4.75 4.37 11.10
C GLY A 121 -5.73 5.30 10.42
N GLY A 122 -5.20 6.19 9.62
CA GLY A 122 -6.00 7.08 8.81
C GLY A 122 -5.16 7.86 7.81
N LYS A 123 -5.83 8.44 6.83
CA LYS A 123 -5.19 9.31 5.85
C LYS A 123 -6.13 10.42 5.41
N VAL A 124 -5.52 11.48 4.89
CA VAL A 124 -6.19 12.50 4.09
C VAL A 124 -5.37 12.69 2.81
N SER A 125 -6.04 12.60 1.66
CA SER A 125 -5.43 12.82 0.35
C SER A 125 -6.22 13.85 -0.44
N CYS A 126 -5.54 14.73 -1.15
CA CYS A 126 -6.13 15.71 -2.05
C CYS A 126 -5.52 15.55 -3.44
N PHE A 127 -6.33 15.13 -4.40
CA PHE A 127 -6.00 15.18 -5.81
C PHE A 127 -6.50 16.51 -6.38
N TYR A 128 -5.66 17.20 -7.15
CA TYR A 128 -6.07 18.42 -7.84
C TYR A 128 -5.56 18.46 -9.27
N VAL A 129 -6.38 19.03 -10.15
CA VAL A 129 -6.03 19.29 -11.55
C VAL A 129 -6.17 20.78 -11.79
N PRO A 130 -5.06 21.49 -12.07
CA PRO A 130 -5.15 22.87 -12.51
C PRO A 130 -5.72 22.92 -13.92
N PHE A 131 -6.73 23.75 -14.16
CA PHE A 131 -7.19 24.03 -15.52
C PHE A 131 -7.49 25.51 -15.69
N SER A 132 -7.38 25.97 -16.93
CA SER A 132 -7.74 27.33 -17.31
C SER A 132 -9.00 27.27 -18.17
N GLU A 133 -9.97 28.11 -17.83
CA GLU A 133 -11.16 28.29 -18.64
C GLU A 133 -10.85 29.27 -19.78
N TYR A 134 -11.34 28.93 -20.97
CA TYR A 134 -11.20 29.75 -22.17
C TYR A 134 -12.58 30.03 -22.75
N ASP A 135 -12.80 31.25 -23.22
CA ASP A 135 -14.00 31.59 -23.98
C ASP A 135 -13.98 30.96 -25.40
N SER A 136 -15.07 31.15 -26.14
CA SER A 136 -15.22 30.67 -27.52
C SER A 136 -14.21 31.30 -28.52
N PHE A 137 -13.53 32.38 -28.13
CA PHE A 137 -12.49 33.05 -28.91
C PHE A 137 -11.07 32.67 -28.46
N GLY A 138 -10.93 31.79 -27.47
CA GLY A 138 -9.64 31.36 -26.91
C GLY A 138 -9.02 32.32 -25.90
N THR A 139 -9.77 33.30 -25.40
CA THR A 139 -9.33 34.20 -24.32
C THR A 139 -9.40 33.45 -23.00
N LYS A 140 -8.31 33.46 -22.23
CA LYS A 140 -8.32 32.90 -20.88
C LYS A 140 -9.18 33.76 -19.96
N LEU A 141 -10.25 33.19 -19.42
CA LEU A 141 -11.19 33.87 -18.52
C LEU A 141 -10.71 33.78 -17.07
N THR A 142 -10.45 32.57 -16.58
CA THR A 142 -10.03 32.32 -15.19
C THR A 142 -9.17 31.07 -15.07
N GLY A 143 -8.41 30.97 -13.97
CA GLY A 143 -7.73 29.74 -13.56
C GLY A 143 -8.48 29.11 -12.39
N SER A 144 -8.83 27.83 -12.51
CA SER A 144 -9.62 27.11 -11.53
C SER A 144 -9.03 25.73 -11.26
N TYR A 145 -9.49 25.09 -10.18
CA TYR A 145 -9.03 23.76 -9.78
C TYR A 145 -10.21 22.80 -9.71
N TYR A 146 -10.06 21.68 -10.40
CA TYR A 146 -10.79 20.47 -10.04
C TYR A 146 -10.08 19.86 -8.84
N SER A 147 -10.82 19.44 -7.81
CA SER A 147 -10.20 18.70 -6.70
C SER A 147 -11.07 17.59 -6.16
N GLU A 148 -10.43 16.52 -5.72
CA GLU A 148 -11.03 15.42 -4.98
C GLU A 148 -10.25 15.21 -3.68
N THR A 149 -10.89 15.48 -2.55
CA THR A 149 -10.31 15.23 -1.22
C THR A 149 -10.94 14.00 -0.61
N THR A 150 -10.13 13.03 -0.18
CA THR A 150 -10.59 11.82 0.49
C THR A 150 -9.99 11.72 1.89
N ALA A 151 -10.82 11.45 2.89
CA ALA A 151 -10.43 11.14 4.25
C ALA A 151 -10.79 9.69 4.57
N VAL A 152 -9.89 8.96 5.24
CA VAL A 152 -10.05 7.55 5.59
C VAL A 152 -9.69 7.32 7.05
N LEU A 153 -10.50 6.52 7.74
CA LEU A 153 -10.20 5.95 9.05
C LEU A 153 -10.16 4.43 8.94
N ASN A 154 -9.16 3.82 9.58
CA ASN A 154 -8.91 2.39 9.55
C ASN A 154 -8.92 1.78 10.96
N VAL A 155 -9.49 0.58 11.06
CA VAL A 155 -9.34 -0.31 12.22
C VAL A 155 -9.13 -1.74 11.74
N SER A 156 -8.24 -2.49 12.41
CA SER A 156 -8.10 -3.92 12.15
C SER A 156 -7.68 -4.70 13.40
N TYR A 157 -7.93 -5.99 13.38
CA TYR A 157 -7.56 -6.89 14.47
C TYR A 157 -6.96 -8.20 13.94
N ASN A 158 -5.90 -8.68 14.59
CA ASN A 158 -5.25 -9.95 14.27
C ASN A 158 -5.72 -11.06 15.22
N PHE A 159 -6.63 -11.89 14.75
CA PHE A 159 -7.24 -12.98 15.52
C PHE A 159 -6.28 -14.17 15.67
N ASN A 160 -6.23 -14.71 16.88
CA ASN A 160 -5.47 -15.92 17.22
C ASN A 160 -3.97 -15.83 16.85
N ALA A 161 -3.39 -14.62 16.88
CA ALA A 161 -1.98 -14.42 16.62
C ALA A 161 -1.11 -15.13 17.68
N GLY A 162 -0.23 -16.02 17.22
CA GLY A 162 0.71 -16.77 18.05
C GLY A 162 2.05 -16.99 17.35
N TYR A 163 2.83 -17.96 17.86
CA TYR A 163 4.14 -18.27 17.29
C TYR A 163 4.03 -19.00 15.95
N THR A 164 3.24 -20.08 15.92
CA THR A 164 3.12 -20.97 14.76
C THR A 164 2.12 -20.41 13.77
N PHE A 165 0.89 -20.17 14.23
CA PHE A 165 -0.12 -19.47 13.47
C PHE A 165 0.04 -17.96 13.67
N LYS A 166 0.36 -17.24 12.59
CA LYS A 166 0.61 -15.78 12.65
C LYS A 166 -0.67 -14.94 12.81
N GLY A 167 -1.81 -15.61 12.85
CA GLY A 167 -3.13 -15.02 13.02
C GLY A 167 -3.85 -14.76 11.70
N LEU A 168 -5.16 -14.53 11.82
CA LEU A 168 -6.02 -14.03 10.76
C LEU A 168 -6.27 -12.55 11.02
N ALA A 169 -5.65 -11.68 10.22
CA ALA A 169 -5.91 -10.26 10.30
C ALA A 169 -7.19 -9.93 9.52
N ALA A 170 -8.07 -9.14 10.11
CA ALA A 170 -9.25 -8.59 9.44
C ALA A 170 -9.37 -7.11 9.76
N GLY A 171 -9.74 -6.28 8.78
CA GLY A 171 -9.82 -4.84 8.95
C GLY A 171 -10.87 -4.18 8.08
N LEU A 172 -11.21 -2.97 8.48
CA LEU A 172 -12.20 -2.11 7.85
C LEU A 172 -11.64 -0.70 7.65
N ASN A 173 -12.01 -0.08 6.53
CA ASN A 173 -11.89 1.36 6.33
C ASN A 173 -13.27 1.99 6.25
N VAL A 174 -13.41 3.20 6.77
CA VAL A 174 -14.52 4.10 6.46
C VAL A 174 -13.93 5.32 5.76
N LYS A 175 -14.50 5.71 4.62
CA LYS A 175 -14.02 6.83 3.81
C LYS A 175 -15.14 7.83 3.52
N ALA A 176 -14.74 9.09 3.48
CA ALA A 176 -15.53 10.19 2.94
C ALA A 176 -14.71 10.90 1.87
N ALA A 177 -15.32 11.21 0.73
CA ALA A 177 -14.67 11.89 -0.38
C ALA A 177 -15.51 13.09 -0.82
N TRP A 178 -14.86 14.23 -1.06
CA TRP A 178 -15.48 15.44 -1.57
C TRP A 178 -14.86 15.81 -2.92
N ARG A 179 -15.68 15.88 -3.96
CA ARG A 179 -15.32 16.37 -5.29
C ARG A 179 -15.78 17.82 -5.39
N SER A 180 -14.84 18.75 -5.51
CA SER A 180 -15.10 20.16 -5.72
C SER A 180 -14.93 20.51 -7.20
N ILE A 181 -15.99 21.01 -7.80
CA ILE A 181 -16.00 21.57 -9.16
C ILE A 181 -16.12 23.10 -9.04
N PRO A 182 -15.29 23.87 -9.74
CA PRO A 182 -15.41 25.33 -9.75
C PRO A 182 -16.60 25.77 -10.60
N ASP A 183 -17.12 26.97 -10.33
CA ASP A 183 -18.14 27.58 -11.19
C ASP A 183 -17.57 27.80 -12.61
N TYR A 184 -18.43 27.62 -13.62
CA TYR A 184 -18.09 27.82 -15.03
C TYR A 184 -18.82 29.05 -15.60
N CYS A 185 -18.33 29.56 -16.73
CA CYS A 185 -18.91 30.72 -17.41
C CYS A 185 -20.01 30.31 -18.39
N ASP A 186 -20.98 31.20 -18.56
CA ASP A 186 -21.95 31.12 -19.65
C ASP A 186 -21.22 31.31 -21.00
N ASN A 187 -21.47 30.41 -21.96
CA ASN A 187 -20.78 30.42 -23.24
C ASN A 187 -21.13 31.62 -24.14
N ASP A 188 -22.29 32.23 -23.93
CA ASP A 188 -22.80 33.34 -24.72
C ASP A 188 -22.42 34.70 -24.11
N THR A 189 -22.44 34.81 -22.77
CA THR A 189 -22.14 36.08 -22.08
C THR A 189 -20.72 36.18 -21.53
N GLY A 190 -20.04 35.05 -21.31
CA GLY A 190 -18.73 34.97 -20.65
C GLY A 190 -18.79 35.30 -19.14
N GLU A 191 -19.98 35.41 -18.55
CA GLU A 191 -20.15 35.68 -17.12
C GLU A 191 -20.15 34.38 -16.31
N ILE A 192 -19.54 34.40 -15.12
CA ILE A 192 -19.50 33.24 -14.21
C ILE A 192 -20.91 32.95 -13.68
N ILE A 193 -21.38 31.72 -13.86
CA ILE A 193 -22.65 31.26 -13.30
C ILE A 193 -22.43 30.84 -11.85
N SER A 194 -22.72 31.75 -10.91
CA SER A 194 -22.51 31.53 -9.48
C SER A 194 -23.28 30.31 -8.95
N GLY A 195 -22.57 29.33 -8.41
CA GLY A 195 -23.13 28.11 -7.81
C GLY A 195 -23.21 26.91 -8.76
N SER A 196 -22.89 27.09 -10.03
CA SER A 196 -22.88 26.03 -11.06
C SER A 196 -21.84 24.93 -10.81
N GLY A 197 -20.75 25.25 -10.12
CA GLY A 197 -19.75 24.27 -9.69
C GLY A 197 -20.22 23.44 -8.51
N LEU A 198 -20.96 24.05 -7.57
CA LEU A 198 -21.51 23.31 -6.43
C LEU A 198 -22.57 22.29 -6.89
N GLU A 199 -23.32 22.60 -7.95
CA GLU A 199 -24.27 21.67 -8.58
C GLU A 199 -23.59 20.38 -9.08
N GLN A 200 -22.36 20.45 -9.59
CA GLN A 200 -21.61 19.29 -10.09
C GLN A 200 -20.69 18.64 -9.04
N SER A 201 -20.48 19.34 -7.92
CA SER A 201 -19.70 18.84 -6.80
C SER A 201 -20.40 17.64 -6.15
N ALA A 202 -19.62 16.71 -5.62
CA ALA A 202 -20.15 15.46 -5.10
C ALA A 202 -19.58 15.09 -3.73
N LEU A 203 -20.38 14.38 -2.93
CA LEU A 203 -19.98 13.76 -1.67
C LEU A 203 -20.11 12.24 -1.78
N GLY A 204 -18.99 11.52 -1.64
CA GLY A 204 -18.93 10.07 -1.59
C GLY A 204 -18.77 9.56 -0.16
N LEU A 205 -19.54 8.54 0.22
CA LEU A 205 -19.36 7.78 1.46
C LEU A 205 -19.18 6.31 1.10
N MET A 206 -18.13 5.69 1.63
CA MET A 206 -17.78 4.31 1.28
C MET A 206 -16.99 3.60 2.37
N ALA A 207 -16.87 2.28 2.24
CA ALA A 207 -16.11 1.44 3.13
C ALA A 207 -15.27 0.41 2.37
N ASP A 208 -14.17 -0.01 2.99
CA ASP A 208 -13.41 -1.17 2.55
C ASP A 208 -13.43 -2.25 3.63
N ALA A 209 -13.27 -3.49 3.20
CA ALA A 209 -13.02 -4.62 4.08
C ALA A 209 -11.84 -5.44 3.55
N GLY A 210 -11.10 -6.05 4.46
CA GLY A 210 -9.96 -6.87 4.07
C GLY A 210 -9.63 -7.92 5.09
N ILE A 211 -9.03 -8.99 4.60
CA ILE A 211 -8.44 -10.05 5.40
C ILE A 211 -7.01 -10.32 4.93
N MET A 212 -6.15 -10.75 5.84
CA MET A 212 -4.81 -11.18 5.52
C MET A 212 -4.38 -12.37 6.37
N MET A 213 -3.77 -13.34 5.72
CA MET A 213 -3.14 -14.49 6.36
C MET A 213 -1.65 -14.53 6.05
N GLN A 214 -0.88 -15.06 7.00
CA GLN A 214 0.57 -15.06 6.98
C GLN A 214 1.11 -16.46 7.29
N PHE A 215 2.00 -16.97 6.45
CA PHE A 215 2.49 -18.34 6.51
C PHE A 215 4.00 -18.42 6.29
N ASN A 216 4.56 -19.59 6.62
CA ASN A 216 5.89 -19.99 6.22
C ASN A 216 5.79 -21.16 5.24
N ILE A 217 6.19 -20.96 3.98
CA ILE A 217 6.21 -22.01 2.93
C ILE A 217 7.56 -21.94 2.23
N GLY A 218 8.29 -23.06 2.13
CA GLY A 218 9.56 -23.11 1.40
C GLY A 218 10.63 -22.14 1.91
N LYS A 219 10.66 -21.87 3.22
CA LYS A 219 11.52 -20.84 3.80
C LYS A 219 12.92 -21.37 4.11
N PHE A 220 13.90 -21.01 3.29
CA PHE A 220 15.30 -21.44 3.42
C PHE A 220 16.19 -20.49 4.24
N TYR A 221 15.60 -19.63 5.08
CA TYR A 221 16.34 -18.68 5.90
C TYR A 221 15.74 -18.54 7.29
N ILE A 222 16.61 -18.35 8.29
CA ILE A 222 16.20 -18.16 9.67
C ILE A 222 15.61 -16.75 9.82
N SER A 223 14.34 -16.67 10.16
CA SER A 223 13.64 -15.44 10.54
C SER A 223 12.31 -15.81 11.18
N ARG A 224 11.81 -14.99 12.11
CA ARG A 224 10.48 -15.15 12.72
C ARG A 224 9.34 -14.67 11.81
N ASP A 225 9.65 -13.73 10.91
CA ASP A 225 8.67 -13.13 10.00
C ASP A 225 8.10 -14.17 9.03
N PRO A 226 6.82 -14.10 8.67
CA PRO A 226 6.29 -14.93 7.60
C PRO A 226 7.00 -14.61 6.28
N ASN A 227 7.17 -15.63 5.43
CA ASN A 227 7.70 -15.43 4.08
C ASN A 227 6.61 -15.44 3.00
N VAL A 228 5.40 -15.91 3.31
CA VAL A 228 4.24 -15.80 2.43
C VAL A 228 3.16 -15.00 3.15
N ARG A 229 2.52 -14.07 2.42
CA ARG A 229 1.27 -13.46 2.87
C ARG A 229 0.26 -13.49 1.74
N ILE A 230 -0.99 -13.73 2.09
CA ILE A 230 -2.12 -13.75 1.16
C ILE A 230 -3.16 -12.78 1.70
N GLY A 231 -3.51 -11.79 0.90
CA GLY A 231 -4.50 -10.79 1.23
C GLY A 231 -5.71 -10.86 0.30
N LEU A 232 -6.89 -10.63 0.84
CA LEU A 232 -8.11 -10.38 0.08
C LEU A 232 -8.72 -9.06 0.57
N SER A 233 -9.18 -8.24 -0.35
CA SER A 233 -9.77 -6.94 -0.04
C SER A 233 -10.96 -6.66 -0.94
N VAL A 234 -11.95 -5.95 -0.39
CA VAL A 234 -13.02 -5.30 -1.15
C VAL A 234 -12.94 -3.81 -0.85
N SER A 235 -12.94 -2.99 -1.90
CA SER A 235 -12.68 -1.56 -1.81
C SER A 235 -13.86 -0.74 -2.34
N ASN A 236 -14.04 0.43 -1.73
CA ASN A 236 -14.95 1.51 -2.15
C ASN A 236 -16.44 1.13 -2.19
N LEU A 237 -16.89 0.24 -1.29
CA LEU A 237 -18.31 -0.09 -1.17
C LEU A 237 -19.10 1.10 -0.64
N GLY A 238 -19.93 1.71 -1.47
CA GLY A 238 -20.68 2.90 -1.07
C GLY A 238 -21.44 3.57 -2.20
N ALA A 239 -21.79 4.83 -1.97
CA ALA A 239 -22.48 5.67 -2.94
C ALA A 239 -21.98 7.11 -2.87
N ALA A 240 -22.20 7.85 -3.95
CA ALA A 240 -21.96 9.27 -4.03
C ALA A 240 -23.25 10.03 -4.36
N ILE A 241 -23.34 11.26 -3.87
CA ILE A 241 -24.42 12.20 -4.15
C ILE A 241 -23.86 13.47 -4.79
N THR A 242 -24.65 14.08 -5.68
CA THR A 242 -24.32 15.31 -6.42
C THR A 242 -25.59 16.18 -6.56
N GLY A 243 -25.51 17.33 -7.24
CA GLY A 243 -26.66 18.20 -7.46
C GLY A 243 -26.89 19.22 -6.34
N PHE A 244 -25.86 19.59 -5.59
CA PHE A 244 -26.02 20.58 -4.51
C PHE A 244 -26.38 21.96 -5.09
N LYS A 245 -27.55 22.49 -4.76
CA LYS A 245 -28.17 23.69 -5.37
C LYS A 245 -28.70 23.52 -6.81
N SER A 246 -28.80 22.30 -7.32
CA SER A 246 -29.56 22.06 -8.56
C SER A 246 -31.06 22.30 -8.32
N ASP A 247 -31.77 22.76 -9.35
CA ASP A 247 -33.24 22.90 -9.32
C ASP A 247 -33.94 21.54 -9.14
N ASP A 248 -33.31 20.45 -9.62
CA ASP A 248 -33.79 19.08 -9.48
C ASP A 248 -33.46 18.45 -8.10
N GLY A 249 -32.68 19.16 -7.27
CA GLY A 249 -32.25 18.70 -5.95
C GLY A 249 -31.10 17.69 -5.95
N ILE A 250 -30.84 17.11 -4.77
CA ILE A 250 -29.74 16.14 -4.57
C ILE A 250 -30.11 14.81 -5.23
N ARG A 251 -29.20 14.28 -6.05
CA ARG A 251 -29.33 13.00 -6.74
C ARG A 251 -28.11 12.10 -6.52
N LEU A 252 -28.24 10.82 -6.86
CA LEU A 252 -27.10 9.90 -6.88
C LEU A 252 -26.15 10.29 -8.03
N ASP A 253 -24.85 10.30 -7.73
CA ASP A 253 -23.79 10.44 -8.73
C ASP A 253 -23.48 9.07 -9.37
N ASP A 254 -22.60 9.05 -10.37
CA ASP A 254 -22.13 7.79 -10.96
C ASP A 254 -21.51 6.86 -9.91
N ALA A 255 -21.50 5.56 -10.20
CA ALA A 255 -21.01 4.55 -9.27
C ALA A 255 -19.56 4.79 -8.85
N LEU A 256 -19.26 4.53 -7.58
CA LEU A 256 -17.91 4.55 -7.05
C LEU A 256 -17.08 3.39 -7.63
N PRO A 257 -15.75 3.53 -7.77
CA PRO A 257 -14.89 2.50 -8.34
C PRO A 257 -14.67 1.34 -7.35
N SER A 258 -15.71 0.51 -7.22
CA SER A 258 -15.72 -0.66 -6.34
C SER A 258 -14.92 -1.80 -6.95
N SER A 259 -14.21 -2.55 -6.12
CA SER A 259 -13.43 -3.69 -6.61
C SER A 259 -13.17 -4.73 -5.54
N ILE A 260 -12.96 -5.96 -5.97
CA ILE A 260 -12.46 -7.06 -5.14
C ILE A 260 -11.07 -7.46 -5.63
N GLY A 261 -10.13 -7.63 -4.70
CA GLY A 261 -8.74 -7.94 -4.98
C GLY A 261 -8.23 -9.11 -4.16
N ILE A 262 -7.33 -9.88 -4.77
CA ILE A 262 -6.50 -10.89 -4.10
C ILE A 262 -5.03 -10.61 -4.42
N GLY A 263 -4.19 -10.66 -3.41
CA GLY A 263 -2.75 -10.43 -3.55
C GLY A 263 -1.95 -11.47 -2.79
N ILE A 264 -0.78 -11.82 -3.33
CA ILE A 264 0.17 -12.74 -2.72
C ILE A 264 1.53 -12.04 -2.67
N SER A 265 2.17 -12.08 -1.51
CA SER A 265 3.59 -11.73 -1.37
C SER A 265 4.41 -12.95 -0.97
N TYR A 266 5.56 -13.13 -1.61
CA TYR A 266 6.49 -14.22 -1.34
C TYR A 266 7.92 -13.73 -1.23
N LYS A 267 8.49 -13.84 -0.03
CA LYS A 267 9.89 -13.57 0.27
C LYS A 267 10.70 -14.86 0.12
N CYS A 268 11.14 -15.14 -1.09
CA CYS A 268 11.83 -16.38 -1.44
C CYS A 268 13.17 -16.52 -0.69
N ILE A 269 13.95 -15.43 -0.68
CA ILE A 269 15.21 -15.30 0.05
C ILE A 269 15.21 -13.96 0.81
N ARG A 270 16.11 -13.79 1.78
CA ARG A 270 16.18 -12.57 2.61
C ARG A 270 16.16 -11.26 1.81
N PRO A 271 16.86 -11.11 0.67
CA PRO A 271 16.84 -9.85 -0.07
C PRO A 271 15.72 -9.73 -1.12
N LEU A 272 15.00 -10.80 -1.46
CA LEU A 272 14.06 -10.77 -2.60
C LEU A 272 12.62 -11.04 -2.16
N THR A 273 11.76 -10.05 -2.36
CA THR A 273 10.31 -10.16 -2.22
C THR A 273 9.67 -10.11 -3.60
N MET A 274 8.76 -11.03 -3.90
CA MET A 274 7.98 -11.06 -5.14
C MET A 274 6.50 -10.94 -4.83
N LEU A 275 5.75 -10.32 -5.74
CA LEU A 275 4.35 -9.92 -5.55
C LEU A 275 3.53 -10.30 -6.77
N LEU A 276 2.31 -10.74 -6.52
CA LEU A 276 1.28 -10.98 -7.53
C LEU A 276 -0.04 -10.41 -7.02
N GLU A 277 -0.78 -9.75 -7.90
CA GLU A 277 -2.08 -9.17 -7.59
C GLU A 277 -3.06 -9.38 -8.74
N PHE A 278 -4.31 -9.65 -8.38
CA PHE A 278 -5.44 -9.65 -9.29
C PHE A 278 -6.58 -8.87 -8.64
N ARG A 279 -7.21 -7.97 -9.38
CA ARG A 279 -8.34 -7.17 -8.91
C ARG A 279 -9.40 -7.08 -9.99
N GLN A 280 -10.64 -7.41 -9.62
CA GLN A 280 -11.83 -7.33 -10.46
C GLN A 280 -12.68 -6.13 -10.01
N PRO A 281 -12.74 -5.05 -10.80
CA PRO A 281 -13.69 -3.98 -10.60
C PRO A 281 -15.14 -4.45 -10.83
N PHE A 282 -16.09 -3.84 -10.15
CA PHE A 282 -17.52 -4.05 -10.35
C PHE A 282 -18.29 -2.77 -10.05
N ASP A 283 -19.46 -2.63 -10.67
CA ASP A 283 -20.36 -1.52 -10.44
C ASP A 283 -21.45 -1.93 -9.43
N LEU A 284 -21.65 -1.13 -8.38
CA LEU A 284 -22.67 -1.38 -7.36
C LEU A 284 -24.10 -1.02 -7.82
N THR A 285 -24.21 -0.11 -8.79
CA THR A 285 -25.50 0.32 -9.36
C THR A 285 -25.98 -0.64 -10.44
N ASP A 286 -25.05 -1.22 -11.20
CA ASP A 286 -25.32 -2.28 -12.18
C ASP A 286 -24.28 -3.41 -12.11
N ILE A 287 -24.56 -4.41 -11.28
CA ILE A 287 -23.69 -5.58 -11.08
C ILE A 287 -23.50 -6.40 -12.37
N SER A 288 -24.40 -6.27 -13.35
CA SER A 288 -24.30 -6.98 -14.63
C SER A 288 -23.28 -6.35 -15.57
N SER A 289 -22.89 -5.10 -15.31
CA SER A 289 -21.88 -4.37 -16.07
C SER A 289 -20.49 -4.95 -15.82
N TYR A 290 -19.95 -5.64 -16.83
CA TYR A 290 -18.59 -6.16 -16.77
C TYR A 290 -17.57 -5.04 -16.92
N GLN A 291 -16.65 -4.92 -15.96
CA GLN A 291 -15.47 -4.08 -16.05
C GLN A 291 -14.22 -4.95 -16.23
N MET A 292 -13.24 -4.48 -17.00
CA MET A 292 -12.03 -5.25 -17.24
C MET A 292 -11.23 -5.44 -15.94
N PHE A 293 -10.71 -6.65 -15.73
CA PHE A 293 -9.86 -6.93 -14.59
C PHE A 293 -8.54 -6.15 -14.66
N SER A 294 -7.85 -6.08 -13.52
CA SER A 294 -6.47 -5.64 -13.43
C SER A 294 -5.61 -6.73 -12.82
N ALA A 295 -4.40 -6.88 -13.35
CA ALA A 295 -3.41 -7.82 -12.87
C ALA A 295 -2.08 -7.10 -12.68
N GLY A 296 -1.34 -7.45 -11.64
CA GLY A 296 -0.07 -6.82 -11.35
C GLY A 296 0.95 -7.81 -10.80
N THR A 297 2.21 -7.47 -10.99
CA THR A 297 3.34 -8.12 -10.33
C THR A 297 4.36 -7.08 -9.91
N GLY A 298 5.13 -7.40 -8.87
CA GLY A 298 6.20 -6.56 -8.38
C GLY A 298 7.31 -7.35 -7.74
N ALA A 299 8.50 -6.74 -7.69
CA ALA A 299 9.66 -7.30 -7.01
C ALA A 299 10.39 -6.21 -6.23
N GLU A 300 10.80 -6.54 -5.02
CA GLU A 300 11.73 -5.76 -4.23
C GLU A 300 13.03 -6.55 -4.07
N LEU A 301 14.14 -5.91 -4.39
CA LEU A 301 15.49 -6.37 -4.08
C LEU A 301 16.11 -5.46 -3.02
N GLN A 302 16.21 -5.96 -1.80
CA GLN A 302 16.93 -5.32 -0.71
C GLN A 302 18.44 -5.55 -0.91
N ILE A 303 19.15 -4.49 -1.30
CA ILE A 303 20.59 -4.53 -1.58
C ILE A 303 21.38 -4.40 -0.28
N THR A 304 20.92 -3.53 0.61
CA THR A 304 21.47 -3.35 1.97
C THR A 304 20.34 -3.13 2.98
N ASP A 305 20.67 -3.06 4.26
CA ASP A 305 19.67 -2.80 5.31
C ASP A 305 18.99 -1.43 5.15
N PHE A 306 19.61 -0.48 4.43
CA PHE A 306 19.11 0.88 4.24
C PHE A 306 18.72 1.21 2.80
N PHE A 307 18.88 0.28 1.85
CA PHE A 307 18.63 0.55 0.43
C PHE A 307 18.00 -0.65 -0.29
N SER A 308 16.86 -0.39 -0.94
CA SER A 308 16.13 -1.35 -1.76
C SER A 308 15.83 -0.76 -3.14
N VAL A 309 15.84 -1.63 -4.15
CA VAL A 309 15.32 -1.33 -5.50
C VAL A 309 14.01 -2.07 -5.67
N LEU A 310 13.02 -1.39 -6.25
CA LEU A 310 11.67 -1.87 -6.44
C LEU A 310 11.31 -1.76 -7.92
N THR A 311 10.61 -2.76 -8.43
CA THR A 311 10.06 -2.72 -9.78
C THR A 311 8.68 -3.35 -9.80
N GLY A 312 7.84 -2.89 -10.70
CA GLY A 312 6.51 -3.44 -10.87
C GLY A 312 5.97 -3.29 -12.28
N PHE A 313 5.02 -4.15 -12.59
CA PHE A 313 4.21 -4.12 -13.79
C PHE A 313 2.74 -4.26 -13.39
N GLN A 314 1.88 -3.42 -13.96
CA GLN A 314 0.44 -3.51 -13.81
C GLN A 314 -0.21 -3.41 -15.17
N LEU A 315 -1.15 -4.31 -15.42
CA LEU A 315 -2.08 -4.23 -16.53
C LEU A 315 -3.46 -3.89 -15.97
N LYS A 316 -4.01 -2.76 -16.39
CA LYS A 316 -5.35 -2.32 -15.99
C LYS A 316 -6.07 -1.83 -17.23
N GLY A 317 -6.99 -2.65 -17.75
CA GLY A 317 -7.62 -2.37 -19.03
C GLY A 317 -6.59 -2.33 -20.17
N GLY A 318 -6.74 -1.38 -21.08
CA GLY A 318 -5.79 -1.10 -22.17
C GLY A 318 -4.53 -0.33 -21.76
N ASN A 319 -4.33 -0.02 -20.46
CA ASN A 319 -3.22 0.81 -20.01
C ASN A 319 -2.18 0.00 -19.20
N PRO A 320 -1.08 -0.47 -19.83
CA PRO A 320 0.03 -1.08 -19.12
C PRO A 320 0.85 -0.01 -18.37
N ARG A 321 1.30 -0.34 -17.17
CA ARG A 321 2.10 0.51 -16.29
C ARG A 321 3.34 -0.24 -15.83
N ILE A 322 4.52 0.33 -16.06
CA ILE A 322 5.80 -0.17 -15.58
C ILE A 322 6.34 0.82 -14.56
N SER A 323 6.73 0.36 -13.38
CA SER A 323 7.23 1.21 -12.30
C SER A 323 8.63 0.79 -11.88
N LEU A 324 9.48 1.77 -11.60
CA LEU A 324 10.83 1.59 -11.08
C LEU A 324 11.04 2.56 -9.94
N GLY A 325 11.31 2.02 -8.76
CA GLY A 325 11.50 2.80 -7.55
C GLY A 325 12.75 2.42 -6.77
N SER A 326 13.14 3.32 -5.89
CA SER A 326 14.24 3.16 -4.94
C SER A 326 13.78 3.60 -3.57
N GLU A 327 14.14 2.83 -2.54
CA GLU A 327 13.81 3.12 -1.15
C GLU A 327 15.07 3.23 -0.31
N PHE A 328 15.12 4.25 0.54
CA PHE A 328 16.26 4.60 1.38
C PHE A 328 15.81 4.78 2.83
N GLU A 329 16.53 4.19 3.77
CA GLU A 329 16.27 4.37 5.20
C GLU A 329 17.42 5.15 5.87
N PHE A 330 17.10 6.30 6.46
CA PHE A 330 18.07 7.19 7.10
C PHE A 330 17.45 7.90 8.30
N PHE A 331 18.09 7.83 9.48
CA PHE A 331 17.62 8.47 10.72
C PHE A 331 16.13 8.23 11.06
N LYS A 332 15.67 6.96 11.04
CA LYS A 332 14.26 6.58 11.25
C LYS A 332 13.29 7.18 10.24
N MET A 333 13.78 7.68 9.12
CA MET A 333 12.97 8.11 8.00
C MET A 333 13.20 7.16 6.84
N ARG A 334 12.11 6.65 6.27
CA ARG A 334 12.11 5.86 5.04
C ARG A 334 11.60 6.72 3.90
N MET A 335 12.44 6.96 2.92
CA MET A 335 12.12 7.74 1.73
C MET A 335 12.00 6.81 0.53
N ASN A 336 11.05 7.05 -0.34
CA ASN A 336 10.96 6.34 -1.62
C ASN A 336 10.77 7.34 -2.76
N VAL A 337 11.44 7.05 -3.87
CA VAL A 337 11.34 7.78 -5.14
C VAL A 337 10.97 6.75 -6.20
N ASN A 338 9.95 7.06 -6.98
CA ASN A 338 9.42 6.19 -8.03
C ASN A 338 9.23 6.97 -9.33
N TYR A 339 9.50 6.31 -10.45
CA TYR A 339 9.07 6.75 -11.76
C TYR A 339 8.18 5.66 -12.38
N THR A 340 7.06 6.10 -12.93
CA THR A 340 6.09 5.23 -13.59
C THR A 340 6.03 5.56 -15.08
N LEU A 341 6.12 4.53 -15.92
CA LEU A 341 5.94 4.58 -17.35
C LEU A 341 4.59 3.94 -17.72
N ASP A 342 3.71 4.71 -18.35
CA ASP A 342 2.42 4.30 -18.89
C ASP A 342 2.10 5.07 -20.20
N LEU A 343 0.93 4.84 -20.77
CA LEU A 343 0.51 5.51 -22.02
C LEU A 343 0.38 7.03 -21.92
N THR A 344 0.42 7.59 -20.71
CA THR A 344 0.30 9.04 -20.44
C THR A 344 1.62 9.69 -20.00
N SER A 345 2.70 8.92 -19.97
CA SER A 345 4.01 9.39 -19.53
C SER A 345 4.71 10.26 -20.57
N SER A 346 5.44 11.27 -20.11
CA SER A 346 6.23 12.21 -20.90
C SER A 346 7.54 12.52 -20.19
N LEU A 347 8.61 12.79 -20.96
CA LEU A 347 9.89 13.30 -20.44
C LEU A 347 10.10 14.79 -20.68
N ASN A 348 9.18 15.45 -21.38
CA ASN A 348 9.26 16.87 -21.66
C ASN A 348 7.86 17.51 -21.63
N PRO A 349 7.40 17.98 -20.45
CA PRO A 349 8.03 17.86 -19.14
C PRO A 349 7.99 16.42 -18.59
N VAL A 350 8.91 16.08 -17.67
CA VAL A 350 8.88 14.80 -16.95
C VAL A 350 7.66 14.76 -16.04
N ASN A 351 6.82 13.73 -16.17
CA ASN A 351 5.66 13.49 -15.32
C ASN A 351 5.74 12.10 -14.65
N HIS A 352 4.74 11.71 -13.85
CA HIS A 352 4.66 10.40 -13.19
C HIS A 352 5.82 10.09 -12.22
N ILE A 353 6.21 11.10 -11.44
CA ILE A 353 7.18 10.95 -10.35
C ILE A 353 6.41 10.94 -9.03
N SER A 354 6.64 9.91 -8.21
CA SER A 354 6.16 9.91 -6.84
C SER A 354 7.28 9.87 -5.81
N LEU A 355 7.07 10.64 -4.76
CA LEU A 355 7.96 10.83 -3.64
C LEU A 355 7.19 10.50 -2.37
N SER A 356 7.82 9.77 -1.45
CA SER A 356 7.26 9.57 -0.13
C SER A 356 8.33 9.70 0.94
N ALA A 357 7.95 10.24 2.09
CA ALA A 357 8.77 10.33 3.29
C ALA A 357 7.96 9.81 4.47
N LYS A 358 8.47 8.75 5.11
CA LYS A 358 7.80 8.04 6.21
C LYS A 358 8.66 8.13 7.46
N LEU A 359 8.13 8.74 8.50
CA LEU A 359 8.76 8.78 9.82
C LEU A 359 8.37 7.52 10.60
N LEU A 360 9.37 6.69 10.93
CA LEU A 360 9.23 5.48 11.72
C LEU A 360 9.23 5.83 13.22
N LEU A 361 8.09 5.67 13.86
CA LEU A 361 7.88 6.01 15.27
C LEU A 361 8.20 4.85 16.24
N GLY A 362 8.48 3.67 15.70
CA GLY A 362 8.78 2.48 16.50
C GLY A 362 7.61 1.51 16.64
N ASP A 363 7.93 0.36 17.21
CA ASP A 363 7.06 -0.79 17.42
C ASP A 363 6.35 -0.78 18.79
N ARG A 364 6.51 0.31 19.56
CA ARG A 364 5.99 0.47 20.93
C ARG A 364 6.43 -0.64 21.89
N GLY A 365 7.64 -1.17 21.73
CA GLY A 365 8.24 -2.17 22.63
C GLY A 365 7.69 -3.59 22.43
N ARG A 366 7.04 -3.88 21.29
CA ARG A 366 6.57 -5.22 20.94
C ARG A 366 7.73 -6.20 20.75
N GLU A 367 8.77 -5.77 20.06
CA GLU A 367 10.00 -6.50 19.80
C GLU A 367 10.77 -6.75 21.09
N GLU A 368 10.81 -5.77 22.02
CA GLU A 368 11.45 -5.98 23.33
C GLU A 368 10.73 -7.09 24.13
N LYS A 369 9.39 -7.05 24.18
CA LYS A 369 8.59 -8.12 24.80
C LYS A 369 8.84 -9.47 24.11
N GLN A 370 8.94 -9.46 22.78
CA GLN A 370 9.25 -10.65 22.00
C GLN A 370 10.62 -11.24 22.37
N ARG A 371 11.65 -10.39 22.44
CA ARG A 371 13.02 -10.79 22.84
C ARG A 371 13.05 -11.35 24.25
N GLN A 372 12.26 -10.80 25.17
CA GLN A 372 12.14 -11.33 26.53
C GLN A 372 11.52 -12.73 26.56
N VAL A 373 10.43 -12.96 25.80
CA VAL A 373 9.80 -14.30 25.68
C VAL A 373 10.79 -15.31 25.09
N ASP A 374 11.51 -14.94 24.04
CA ASP A 374 12.48 -15.82 23.38
C ASP A 374 13.66 -16.16 24.31
N ARG A 375 14.11 -15.21 25.13
CA ARG A 375 15.14 -15.45 26.15
C ARG A 375 14.68 -16.47 27.19
N LEU A 376 13.50 -16.27 27.80
CA LEU A 376 12.93 -17.18 28.79
C LEU A 376 12.72 -18.59 28.20
N TYR A 377 12.25 -18.66 26.95
CA TYR A 377 12.09 -19.94 26.26
C TYR A 377 13.42 -20.69 26.11
N ASN A 378 14.48 -20.00 25.67
CA ASN A 378 15.81 -20.58 25.51
C ASN A 378 16.42 -21.01 26.84
N GLU A 379 16.20 -20.26 27.92
CA GLU A 379 16.60 -20.65 29.28
C GLU A 379 15.88 -21.93 29.73
N GLY A 380 14.58 -22.04 29.47
CA GLY A 380 13.81 -23.26 29.73
C GLY A 380 14.33 -24.47 28.93
N VAL A 381 14.68 -24.29 27.64
CA VAL A 381 15.31 -25.34 26.82
C VAL A 381 16.66 -25.77 27.40
N ALA A 382 17.46 -24.84 27.92
CA ALA A 382 18.74 -25.16 28.57
C ALA A 382 18.56 -25.95 29.88
N CYS A 383 17.55 -25.64 30.69
CA CYS A 383 17.21 -26.42 31.88
C CYS A 383 16.68 -27.81 31.52
N PHE A 384 15.81 -27.90 30.51
CA PHE A 384 15.29 -29.17 30.01
C PHE A 384 16.42 -30.09 29.53
N ALA A 385 17.42 -29.56 28.81
CA ALA A 385 18.60 -30.31 28.39
C ALA A 385 19.43 -30.85 29.57
N LYS A 386 19.40 -30.16 30.71
CA LYS A 386 20.03 -30.59 31.97
C LYS A 386 19.14 -31.54 32.81
N ARG A 387 17.96 -31.93 32.30
CA ARG A 387 16.93 -32.71 33.01
C ARG A 387 16.33 -32.01 34.24
N ASP A 388 16.48 -30.70 34.35
CA ASP A 388 15.82 -29.88 35.37
C ASP A 388 14.44 -29.46 34.83
N PHE A 389 13.48 -30.38 34.91
CA PHE A 389 12.16 -30.19 34.33
C PHE A 389 11.31 -29.16 35.07
N GLU A 390 11.44 -29.06 36.39
CA GLU A 390 10.73 -28.07 37.19
C GLU A 390 11.13 -26.65 36.80
N LYS A 391 12.44 -26.36 36.75
CA LYS A 391 12.91 -25.04 36.30
C LYS A 391 12.58 -24.76 34.84
N ALA A 392 12.63 -25.78 33.98
CA ALA A 392 12.23 -25.62 32.58
C ALA A 392 10.76 -25.17 32.46
N ILE A 393 9.87 -25.80 33.22
CA ILE A 393 8.45 -25.44 33.29
C ILE A 393 8.28 -24.02 33.84
N GLU A 394 8.99 -23.65 34.91
CA GLU A 394 8.94 -22.31 35.49
C GLU A 394 9.28 -21.22 34.46
N TYR A 395 10.39 -21.36 33.74
CA TYR A 395 10.78 -20.40 32.69
C TYR A 395 9.74 -20.31 31.56
N TRP A 396 9.15 -21.43 31.16
CA TRP A 396 8.10 -21.43 30.13
C TRP A 396 6.77 -20.86 30.62
N GLU A 397 6.42 -21.04 31.89
CA GLU A 397 5.26 -20.40 32.51
C GLU A 397 5.46 -18.87 32.62
N GLU A 398 6.67 -18.41 32.96
CA GLU A 398 7.04 -16.98 32.91
C GLU A 398 6.94 -16.41 31.49
N ALA A 399 7.39 -17.15 30.47
CA ALA A 399 7.24 -16.76 29.08
C ALA A 399 5.75 -16.59 28.69
N LEU A 400 4.88 -17.50 29.16
CA LEU A 400 3.43 -17.45 28.92
C LEU A 400 2.70 -16.34 29.69
N LYS A 401 3.27 -15.82 30.79
CA LYS A 401 2.75 -14.62 31.47
C LYS A 401 2.89 -13.38 30.59
N ILE A 402 3.94 -13.33 29.75
CA ILE A 402 4.19 -12.23 28.81
C ILE A 402 3.42 -12.43 27.51
N ASP A 403 3.52 -13.63 26.91
CA ASP A 403 2.81 -14.00 25.68
C ASP A 403 2.06 -15.32 25.86
N ARG A 404 0.76 -15.20 26.14
CA ARG A 404 -0.15 -16.34 26.34
C ARG A 404 -0.33 -17.21 25.09
N HIS A 405 0.04 -16.74 23.90
CA HIS A 405 -0.12 -17.44 22.62
C HIS A 405 1.21 -18.01 22.09
N PHE A 406 2.24 -18.05 22.93
CA PHE A 406 3.53 -18.63 22.57
C PHE A 406 3.49 -20.17 22.61
N ASP A 407 3.07 -20.77 21.50
CA ASP A 407 2.90 -22.23 21.36
C ASP A 407 4.12 -23.08 21.76
N PRO A 408 5.38 -22.68 21.46
CA PRO A 408 6.55 -23.48 21.83
C PRO A 408 6.67 -23.72 23.34
N ALA A 409 6.34 -22.73 24.18
CA ALA A 409 6.36 -22.89 25.63
C ALA A 409 5.26 -23.86 26.10
N LYS A 410 4.06 -23.80 25.52
CA LYS A 410 2.96 -24.73 25.86
C LYS A 410 3.34 -26.18 25.55
N THR A 411 3.91 -26.41 24.37
CA THR A 411 4.41 -27.74 23.97
C THR A 411 5.58 -28.18 24.85
N GLY A 412 6.50 -27.25 25.17
CA GLY A 412 7.60 -27.49 26.09
C GLY A 412 7.12 -27.99 27.45
N ILE A 413 6.20 -27.26 28.10
CA ILE A 413 5.64 -27.62 29.41
C ILE A 413 4.99 -29.00 29.36
N LYS A 414 4.18 -29.28 28.33
CA LYS A 414 3.55 -30.59 28.16
C LYS A 414 4.60 -31.71 28.10
N ASN A 415 5.64 -31.53 27.29
CA ASN A 415 6.69 -32.52 27.13
C ASN A 415 7.48 -32.71 28.44
N ALA A 416 7.88 -31.63 29.13
CA ALA A 416 8.58 -31.73 30.41
C ALA A 416 7.79 -32.45 31.48
N ARG A 417 6.47 -32.20 31.58
CA ARG A 417 5.60 -32.94 32.51
C ARG A 417 5.56 -34.44 32.19
N GLN A 418 5.49 -34.81 30.91
CA GLN A 418 5.52 -36.21 30.49
C GLN A 418 6.86 -36.88 30.83
N TYR A 419 7.99 -36.22 30.57
CA TYR A 419 9.31 -36.75 30.89
C TYR A 419 9.56 -36.88 32.40
N ALA A 420 9.09 -35.91 33.20
CA ALA A 420 9.19 -35.98 34.65
C ALA A 420 8.41 -37.20 35.21
N GLN A 421 7.18 -37.40 34.75
CA GLN A 421 6.36 -38.57 35.12
C GLN A 421 7.03 -39.90 34.73
N MET A 422 7.58 -39.99 33.51
CA MET A 422 8.31 -41.19 33.10
C MET A 422 9.53 -41.46 34.00
N LEU A 423 10.31 -40.44 34.37
CA LEU A 423 11.46 -40.66 35.25
C LEU A 423 11.05 -41.18 36.63
N GLU A 424 9.92 -40.71 37.18
CA GLU A 424 9.37 -41.22 38.44
C GLU A 424 8.90 -42.67 38.33
N GLU A 425 8.30 -43.07 37.21
CA GLU A 425 7.84 -44.45 36.96
C GLU A 425 8.99 -45.44 36.73
N TYR A 426 10.12 -45.00 36.18
CA TYR A 426 11.29 -45.86 35.90
C TYR A 426 12.39 -45.78 36.96
N SER A 427 12.25 -44.92 37.98
CA SER A 427 13.12 -44.91 39.16
C SER A 427 12.66 -45.95 40.19
N PHE A 428 12.90 -47.23 39.89
CA PHE A 428 12.82 -48.35 40.84
C PHE A 428 14.21 -48.82 41.25
#